data_AF-A0A949UNR4-F1
#
_entry.id   AF-A0A949UNR4-F1
#
_cell.length_a   1.000
_cell.length_b   1.000
_cell.length_c   1.000
_cell.angle_alpha   90.00
_cell.angle_beta   90.00
_cell.angle_gamma   90.00
#
_symmetry.space_group_name_H-M   'P 1'
#
loop_
_entity.id
_entity.type
_entity.pdbx_description
1 polymer ?
#
loop_
_entity_poly.entity_id
_entity_poly.type
_entity_poly.pdbx_seq_one_letter_code
_entity_poly.pdbx_strand_id
1 'polypeptide(L)'
;MKKLSILLFCFLSVSIFSQQNPSTSSSVEEGLAQKQLLTENSIVKNLPFKNIGPVVMSGRVTSLSVNPNNPIEFYVGYASGGVWYTNNNGTSFEPVLDSSPTQNVGCVTMDWNTNTLWVGTGEVNASRSSYAGIGVLKSSDRGKTWQNMGLTDSHHISNILINPNNSNEIVVGVVGHLYSKNEERGVYKSTDGGNTWNKTLFVNDQSGIIELEVSPSNFNLMYASSWDKDRKAWNFRGSGDGSGIYKSIDAGNTWAKVSEKGSGLP
;
A
#
# COMPACT_ATOMS: atom_id res chain seq x y z
N MET A 1 34.55 8.43 -45.83
CA MET A 1 34.87 8.31 -44.39
C MET A 1 34.32 9.45 -43.52
N LYS A 2 34.37 10.73 -43.90
CA LYS A 2 33.87 11.84 -43.05
C LYS A 2 32.35 11.91 -42.84
N LYS A 3 31.52 11.33 -43.73
CA LYS A 3 30.05 11.32 -43.58
C LYS A 3 29.52 10.21 -42.64
N LEU A 4 30.31 9.17 -42.35
CA LEU A 4 29.90 8.07 -41.48
C LEU A 4 30.06 8.41 -39.99
N SER A 5 31.04 9.25 -39.66
CA SER A 5 31.30 9.70 -38.28
C SER A 5 30.23 10.67 -37.74
N ILE A 6 29.59 11.45 -38.61
CA ILE A 6 28.51 12.37 -38.21
C ILE A 6 27.22 11.59 -37.90
N LEU A 7 26.91 10.54 -38.67
CA LEU A 7 25.80 9.63 -38.35
C LEU A 7 26.01 8.88 -37.03
N LEU A 8 27.25 8.48 -36.72
CA LEU A 8 27.58 7.84 -35.44
C LEU A 8 27.40 8.81 -34.26
N PHE A 9 27.74 10.09 -34.44
CA PHE A 9 27.56 11.12 -33.40
C PHE A 9 26.10 11.50 -33.18
N CYS A 10 25.26 11.47 -34.23
CA CYS A 10 23.81 11.67 -34.12
C CYS A 10 23.07 10.45 -33.54
N PHE A 11 23.63 9.24 -33.64
CA PHE A 11 23.05 8.05 -32.98
C PHE A 11 23.48 7.92 -31.51
N LEU A 12 24.63 8.48 -31.11
CA LEU A 12 25.06 8.48 -29.70
C LEU A 12 24.35 9.52 -28.83
N SER A 13 23.76 10.58 -29.41
CA SER A 13 23.09 11.64 -28.63
C SER A 13 21.64 11.36 -28.25
N VAL A 14 21.06 10.23 -28.66
CA VAL A 14 19.62 9.92 -28.43
C VAL A 14 19.41 8.89 -27.30
N SER A 15 20.47 8.36 -26.69
CA SER A 15 20.34 7.20 -25.78
C SER A 15 20.38 7.52 -24.29
N ILE A 16 20.29 8.79 -23.88
CA ILE A 16 20.40 9.15 -22.45
C ILE A 16 19.12 9.88 -22.05
N PHE A 17 18.38 9.29 -21.10
CA PHE A 17 17.10 9.73 -20.50
C PHE A 17 15.81 9.40 -21.28
N SER A 18 15.48 8.12 -21.40
CA SER A 18 14.12 7.70 -21.79
C SER A 18 13.25 7.20 -20.62
N GLN A 19 13.82 6.92 -19.44
CA GLN A 19 13.03 6.48 -18.28
C GLN A 19 12.77 7.65 -17.34
N GLN A 20 11.48 7.93 -17.13
CA GLN A 20 11.04 8.89 -16.13
C GLN A 20 11.40 8.36 -14.74
N ASN A 21 12.12 9.17 -13.97
CA ASN A 21 12.44 8.84 -12.58
C ASN A 21 11.15 8.77 -11.75
N PRO A 22 11.10 7.90 -10.72
CA PRO A 22 9.98 7.91 -9.78
C PRO A 22 9.88 9.26 -9.06
N SER A 23 8.66 9.67 -8.75
CA SER A 23 8.38 10.77 -7.84
C SER A 23 9.04 10.50 -6.48
N THR A 24 9.62 11.52 -5.85
CA THR A 24 10.17 11.44 -4.50
C THR A 24 9.07 11.69 -3.46
N SER A 25 9.28 11.30 -2.20
CA SER A 25 8.39 11.66 -1.08
C SER A 25 8.03 13.15 -1.04
N SER A 26 9.03 14.04 -1.16
CA SER A 26 8.81 15.50 -1.15
C SER A 26 7.87 15.92 -2.28
N SER A 27 8.04 15.37 -3.48
CA SER A 27 7.17 15.70 -4.61
C SER A 27 5.73 15.21 -4.42
N VAL A 28 5.55 14.09 -3.72
CA VAL A 28 4.21 13.59 -3.35
C VAL A 28 3.57 14.55 -2.34
N GLU A 29 4.29 14.92 -1.28
CA GLU A 29 3.81 15.84 -0.25
C GLU A 29 3.46 17.23 -0.82
N GLU A 30 4.33 17.79 -1.67
CA GLU A 30 4.09 19.04 -2.39
C GLU A 30 2.85 18.95 -3.29
N GLY A 31 2.71 17.85 -4.03
CA GLY A 31 1.54 17.61 -4.88
C GLY A 31 0.24 17.50 -4.09
N LEU A 32 0.27 16.87 -2.91
CA LEU A 32 -0.89 16.79 -2.01
C LEU A 32 -1.25 18.16 -1.44
N ALA A 33 -0.27 18.95 -1.01
CA ALA A 33 -0.50 20.31 -0.52
C ALA A 33 -1.06 21.22 -1.64
N GLN A 34 -0.53 21.10 -2.85
CA GLN A 34 -1.04 21.84 -4.01
C GLN A 34 -2.48 21.42 -4.35
N LYS A 35 -2.80 20.13 -4.33
CA LYS A 35 -4.18 19.63 -4.55
C LYS A 35 -5.14 20.22 -3.53
N GLN A 36 -4.75 20.27 -2.26
CA GLN A 36 -5.57 20.88 -1.19
C GLN A 36 -5.81 22.37 -1.47
N LEU A 37 -4.75 23.13 -1.77
CA LEU A 37 -4.85 24.55 -2.09
C LEU A 37 -5.76 24.81 -3.30
N LEU A 38 -5.67 23.98 -4.34
CA LEU A 38 -6.54 24.09 -5.52
C LEU A 38 -8.01 23.77 -5.19
N THR A 39 -8.25 22.81 -4.30
CA THR A 39 -9.60 22.45 -3.83
C THR A 39 -10.21 23.62 -3.04
N GLU A 40 -9.44 24.23 -2.14
CA GLU A 40 -9.88 25.37 -1.33
C GLU A 40 -10.12 26.64 -2.15
N ASN A 41 -9.36 26.85 -3.23
CA ASN A 41 -9.49 28.00 -4.13
C ASN A 41 -10.43 27.77 -5.32
N SER A 42 -10.99 26.56 -5.46
CA SER A 42 -11.86 26.24 -6.58
C SER A 42 -13.14 27.07 -6.54
N ILE A 43 -13.49 27.68 -7.67
CA ILE A 43 -14.74 28.44 -7.84
C ILE A 43 -15.99 27.55 -7.74
N VAL A 44 -15.83 26.23 -7.87
CA VAL A 44 -16.91 25.23 -7.78
C VAL A 44 -16.85 24.41 -6.49
N LYS A 45 -16.03 24.76 -5.50
CA LYS A 45 -15.85 23.98 -4.25
C LYS A 45 -17.14 23.74 -3.45
N ASN A 46 -18.14 24.61 -3.61
CA ASN A 46 -19.43 24.52 -2.93
C ASN A 46 -20.51 23.83 -3.79
N LEU A 47 -20.17 23.35 -4.99
CA LEU A 47 -21.11 22.58 -5.81
C LEU A 47 -21.04 21.10 -5.39
N PRO A 48 -22.13 20.53 -4.85
CA PRO A 48 -22.14 19.13 -4.48
C PRO A 48 -22.11 18.24 -5.72
N PHE A 49 -21.19 17.28 -5.75
CA PHE A 49 -21.20 16.23 -6.76
C PHE A 49 -22.28 15.21 -6.44
N LYS A 50 -23.04 14.81 -7.46
CA LYS A 50 -24.06 13.76 -7.34
C LYS A 50 -23.62 12.55 -8.15
N ASN A 51 -23.51 11.40 -7.49
CA ASN A 51 -23.34 10.13 -8.17
C ASN A 51 -24.60 9.82 -9.01
N ILE A 52 -24.42 9.50 -10.29
CA ILE A 52 -25.51 9.16 -11.23
C ILE A 52 -25.56 7.65 -11.55
N GLY A 53 -24.85 6.82 -10.80
CA GLY A 53 -24.71 5.39 -11.00
C GLY A 53 -23.55 4.99 -11.92
N PRO A 54 -23.39 3.68 -12.20
CA PRO A 54 -24.24 2.58 -11.75
C PRO A 54 -24.12 2.29 -10.25
N VAL A 55 -25.24 1.99 -9.58
CA VAL A 55 -25.28 1.69 -8.13
C VAL A 55 -25.09 0.20 -7.79
N VAL A 56 -25.01 -0.66 -8.81
CA VAL A 56 -24.92 -2.13 -8.67
C VAL A 56 -23.58 -2.71 -9.14
N MET A 57 -22.71 -1.90 -9.74
CA MET A 57 -21.42 -2.37 -10.24
C MET A 57 -20.37 -2.29 -9.15
N SER A 58 -19.74 -3.43 -8.82
CA SER A 58 -18.60 -3.50 -7.92
C SER A 58 -17.27 -3.36 -8.69
N GLY A 59 -16.25 -2.86 -8.01
CA GLY A 59 -14.87 -2.84 -8.49
C GLY A 59 -14.05 -4.04 -8.02
N ARG A 60 -12.74 -3.97 -8.19
CA ARG A 60 -11.77 -4.92 -7.63
C ARG A 60 -11.62 -4.69 -6.12
N VAL A 61 -12.22 -5.56 -5.33
CA VAL A 61 -12.03 -5.62 -3.87
C VAL A 61 -10.62 -6.11 -3.58
N THR A 62 -9.93 -5.43 -2.67
CA THR A 62 -8.56 -5.78 -2.25
C THR A 62 -8.49 -6.26 -0.81
N SER A 63 -9.39 -5.78 0.04
CA SER A 63 -9.34 -6.05 1.48
C SER A 63 -10.73 -5.96 2.11
N LEU A 64 -10.95 -6.77 3.13
CA LEU A 64 -12.11 -6.70 4.02
C LEU A 64 -11.62 -6.57 5.47
N SER A 65 -12.31 -5.77 6.27
CA SER A 65 -12.13 -5.76 7.72
C SER A 65 -13.49 -5.94 8.37
N VAL A 66 -13.72 -7.12 8.96
CA VAL A 66 -15.02 -7.55 9.48
C VAL A 66 -15.03 -7.45 11.00
N ASN A 67 -16.14 -6.97 11.59
CA ASN A 67 -16.28 -6.94 13.03
C ASN A 67 -16.41 -8.37 13.59
N PRO A 68 -15.47 -8.84 14.43
CA PRO A 68 -15.48 -10.21 14.93
C PRO A 68 -16.68 -10.50 15.85
N ASN A 69 -17.27 -9.46 16.46
CA ASN A 69 -18.43 -9.59 17.35
C ASN A 69 -19.76 -9.35 16.62
N ASN A 70 -19.73 -8.82 15.39
CA ASN A 70 -20.93 -8.48 14.64
C ASN A 70 -20.68 -8.53 13.11
N PRO A 71 -20.76 -9.71 12.47
CA PRO A 71 -20.31 -9.90 11.09
C PRO A 71 -21.14 -9.15 10.02
N ILE A 72 -22.27 -8.53 10.39
CA ILE A 72 -23.03 -7.66 9.46
C ILE A 72 -22.38 -6.28 9.29
N GLU A 73 -21.39 -5.94 10.14
CA GLU A 73 -20.65 -4.70 10.14
C GLU A 73 -19.22 -4.93 9.64
N PHE A 74 -18.87 -4.29 8.53
CA PHE A 74 -17.54 -4.44 7.94
C PHE A 74 -17.17 -3.28 7.02
N TYR A 75 -15.87 -3.20 6.74
CA TYR A 75 -15.27 -2.28 5.79
C TYR A 75 -14.74 -3.04 4.57
N VAL A 76 -14.85 -2.44 3.39
CA VAL A 76 -14.37 -2.98 2.11
C VAL A 76 -13.43 -1.98 1.46
N GLY A 77 -12.21 -2.43 1.16
CA GLY A 77 -11.23 -1.67 0.38
C GLY A 77 -11.27 -2.05 -1.09
N TYR A 78 -11.23 -1.05 -1.97
CA TYR A 78 -11.18 -1.24 -3.43
C TYR A 78 -9.90 -0.66 -4.01
N ALA A 79 -9.31 -1.36 -4.99
CA ALA A 79 -8.03 -1.00 -5.61
C ALA A 79 -7.94 0.46 -6.06
N SER A 80 -9.03 1.01 -6.60
CA SER A 80 -9.13 2.40 -7.04
C SER A 80 -10.51 3.00 -6.75
N GLY A 81 -11.19 2.48 -5.72
CA GLY A 81 -12.57 2.87 -5.37
C GLY A 81 -12.73 3.32 -3.91
N GLY A 82 -11.63 3.49 -3.18
CA GLY A 82 -11.65 3.91 -1.79
C GLY A 82 -12.09 2.81 -0.81
N VAL A 83 -12.47 3.25 0.39
CA VAL A 83 -12.99 2.39 1.47
C VAL A 83 -14.47 2.66 1.65
N TRP A 84 -15.23 1.58 1.82
CA TRP A 84 -16.67 1.59 2.00
C TRP A 84 -17.05 0.87 3.28
N TYR A 85 -18.08 1.36 3.97
CA TYR A 85 -18.57 0.82 5.23
C TYR A 85 -20.00 0.30 5.07
N THR A 86 -20.31 -0.81 5.73
CA THR A 86 -21.67 -1.32 5.88
C THR A 86 -21.91 -1.79 7.31
N ASN A 87 -23.17 -1.71 7.75
CA ASN A 87 -23.69 -2.29 8.99
C ASN A 87 -24.97 -3.08 8.77
N ASN A 88 -25.27 -3.43 7.52
CA ASN A 88 -26.48 -4.13 7.11
C ASN A 88 -26.17 -5.31 6.19
N ASN A 89 -25.07 -6.02 6.49
CA ASN A 89 -24.63 -7.24 5.80
C ASN A 89 -24.37 -7.02 4.30
N GLY A 90 -23.87 -5.84 3.93
CA GLY A 90 -23.54 -5.49 2.55
C GLY A 90 -24.74 -5.16 1.66
N THR A 91 -25.91 -4.87 2.23
CA THR A 91 -27.08 -4.42 1.46
C THR A 91 -26.87 -3.01 0.89
N SER A 92 -26.27 -2.12 1.69
CA SER A 92 -25.83 -0.80 1.25
C SER A 92 -24.48 -0.46 1.85
N PHE A 93 -23.79 0.49 1.20
CA PHE A 93 -22.47 0.94 1.60
C PHE A 93 -22.38 2.47 1.58
N GLU A 94 -21.67 3.02 2.55
CA GLU A 94 -21.30 4.43 2.59
C GLU A 94 -19.80 4.59 2.30
N PRO A 95 -19.38 5.54 1.44
CA PRO A 95 -17.96 5.80 1.21
C PRO A 95 -17.36 6.50 2.44
N VAL A 96 -16.20 6.05 2.89
CA VAL A 96 -15.50 6.60 4.07
C VAL A 96 -14.08 7.07 3.77
N LEU A 97 -13.63 7.04 2.50
CA LEU A 97 -12.31 7.55 2.10
C LEU A 97 -12.40 8.86 1.27
N ASP A 98 -13.59 9.40 1.04
CA ASP A 98 -13.79 10.56 0.16
C ASP A 98 -13.11 11.85 0.66
N SER A 99 -12.88 11.97 1.98
CA SER A 99 -12.13 13.08 2.58
C SER A 99 -10.62 12.89 2.55
N SER A 100 -10.11 11.73 2.09
CA SER A 100 -8.68 11.45 1.98
C SER A 100 -8.09 11.94 0.65
N PRO A 101 -6.79 12.26 0.61
CA PRO A 101 -6.12 12.70 -0.59
C PRO A 101 -6.01 11.64 -1.70
N THR A 102 -6.29 10.37 -1.41
CA THR A 102 -6.24 9.25 -2.38
C THR A 102 -7.45 8.32 -2.25
N GLN A 103 -7.73 7.59 -3.34
CA GLN A 103 -8.72 6.50 -3.39
C GLN A 103 -8.10 5.12 -3.61
N ASN A 104 -6.76 5.04 -3.69
CA ASN A 104 -6.04 3.80 -4.01
C ASN A 104 -5.80 3.01 -2.73
N VAL A 105 -6.40 1.83 -2.62
CA VAL A 105 -6.36 1.01 -1.39
C VAL A 105 -5.61 -0.30 -1.64
N GLY A 106 -4.55 -0.51 -0.85
CA GLY A 106 -3.84 -1.79 -0.74
C GLY A 106 -4.50 -2.69 0.29
N CYS A 107 -4.68 -2.19 1.52
CA CYS A 107 -5.34 -2.92 2.60
C CYS A 107 -6.16 -2.01 3.51
N VAL A 108 -7.11 -2.61 4.23
CA VAL A 108 -7.93 -1.95 5.25
C VAL A 108 -7.94 -2.80 6.51
N THR A 109 -7.57 -2.19 7.63
CA THR A 109 -7.52 -2.84 8.94
C THR A 109 -8.27 -1.99 9.95
N MET A 110 -9.24 -2.56 10.65
CA MET A 110 -9.96 -1.90 11.74
C MET A 110 -9.49 -2.48 13.06
N ASP A 111 -9.05 -1.62 13.97
CA ASP A 111 -8.94 -1.98 15.38
C ASP A 111 -10.30 -1.75 16.03
N TRP A 112 -11.06 -2.83 16.19
CA TRP A 112 -12.40 -2.81 16.78
C TRP A 112 -12.41 -2.46 18.27
N ASN A 113 -11.29 -2.59 18.98
CA ASN A 113 -11.19 -2.22 20.40
C ASN A 113 -11.13 -0.70 20.57
N THR A 114 -10.41 -0.02 19.67
CA THR A 114 -10.23 1.44 19.72
C THR A 114 -11.10 2.20 18.74
N ASN A 115 -11.82 1.51 17.86
CA ASN A 115 -12.53 2.08 16.70
C ASN A 115 -11.61 2.89 15.76
N THR A 116 -10.34 2.50 15.67
CA THR A 116 -9.35 3.15 14.80
C THR A 116 -9.26 2.41 13.47
N LEU A 117 -9.47 3.12 12.38
CA LEU A 117 -9.37 2.59 11.03
C LEU A 117 -8.01 2.92 10.42
N TRP A 118 -7.36 1.93 9.83
CA TRP A 118 -6.07 2.05 9.15
C TRP A 118 -6.22 1.63 7.69
N VAL A 119 -5.62 2.40 6.80
CA VAL A 119 -5.61 2.14 5.36
C VAL A 119 -4.19 2.15 4.85
N GLY A 120 -3.73 1.01 4.38
CA GLY A 120 -2.53 0.92 3.56
C GLY A 120 -2.90 1.33 2.14
N THR A 121 -2.31 2.40 1.64
CA THR A 121 -2.67 2.90 0.30
C THR A 121 -1.82 2.25 -0.78
N GLY A 122 -2.39 2.20 -2.00
CA GLY A 122 -1.75 1.63 -3.19
C GLY A 122 -1.87 0.11 -3.28
N GLU A 123 -2.52 -0.34 -4.34
CA GLU A 123 -2.90 -1.75 -4.53
C GLU A 123 -1.72 -2.63 -4.98
N VAL A 124 -1.61 -3.83 -4.41
CA VAL A 124 -0.41 -4.67 -4.50
C VAL A 124 -0.38 -5.68 -5.66
N ASN A 125 -1.47 -5.87 -6.41
CA ASN A 125 -1.57 -6.95 -7.42
C ASN A 125 -0.64 -6.80 -8.64
N ALA A 126 0.09 -5.69 -8.75
CA ALA A 126 1.01 -5.41 -9.86
C ALA A 126 0.34 -5.44 -11.25
N SER A 127 -0.94 -5.08 -11.33
CA SER A 127 -1.68 -4.89 -12.58
C SER A 127 -1.21 -3.62 -13.30
N ARG A 128 -1.50 -3.52 -14.61
CA ARG A 128 -1.35 -2.25 -15.35
C ARG A 128 -2.24 -1.13 -14.77
N SER A 129 -3.31 -1.52 -14.07
CA SER A 129 -4.23 -0.64 -13.36
C SER A 129 -4.01 -0.66 -11.84
N SER A 130 -2.78 -0.88 -11.40
CA SER A 130 -2.35 -0.69 -10.00
C SER A 130 -1.68 0.67 -9.88
N TYR A 131 -2.25 1.56 -9.07
CA TYR A 131 -1.76 2.91 -8.86
C TYR A 131 -1.06 3.03 -7.52
N ALA A 132 -0.05 3.89 -7.45
CA ALA A 132 0.66 4.20 -6.21
C ALA A 132 -0.29 4.85 -5.19
N GLY A 133 -0.06 4.51 -3.93
CA GLY A 133 -0.58 5.18 -2.75
C GLY A 133 0.35 6.28 -2.27
N ILE A 134 0.05 6.76 -1.07
CA ILE A 134 0.71 7.86 -0.37
C ILE A 134 1.14 7.43 1.05
N GLY A 135 1.33 6.13 1.27
CA GLY A 135 1.69 5.55 2.56
C GLY A 135 0.51 5.05 3.38
N VAL A 136 0.58 5.24 4.70
CA VAL A 136 -0.41 4.73 5.65
C VAL A 136 -1.33 5.87 6.10
N LEU A 137 -2.63 5.64 6.04
CA LEU A 137 -3.63 6.57 6.57
C LEU A 137 -4.27 5.99 7.84
N LYS A 138 -4.54 6.87 8.81
CA LYS A 138 -5.23 6.56 10.06
C LYS A 138 -6.45 7.45 10.23
N SER A 139 -7.53 6.88 10.74
CA SER A 139 -8.72 7.59 11.16
C SER A 139 -9.15 7.15 12.55
N SER A 140 -9.29 8.11 13.47
CA SER A 140 -9.79 7.88 14.83
C SER A 140 -11.29 8.12 14.98
N ASP A 141 -11.99 8.42 13.87
CA ASP A 141 -13.41 8.74 13.82
C ASP A 141 -14.17 7.91 12.78
N ARG A 142 -13.67 6.69 12.53
CA ARG A 142 -14.27 5.67 11.66
C ARG A 142 -14.36 6.07 10.18
N GLY A 143 -13.40 6.88 9.72
CA GLY A 143 -13.21 7.30 8.33
C GLY A 143 -13.78 8.69 8.00
N LYS A 144 -14.17 9.51 8.98
CA LYS A 144 -14.63 10.88 8.68
C LYS A 144 -13.45 11.78 8.36
N THR A 145 -12.37 11.67 9.13
CA THR A 145 -11.10 12.38 8.93
C THR A 145 -9.93 11.42 8.85
N TRP A 146 -8.89 11.82 8.12
CA TRP A 146 -7.73 10.98 7.83
C TRP A 146 -6.43 11.75 8.11
N GLN A 147 -5.50 11.07 8.77
CA GLN A 147 -4.14 11.53 8.99
C GLN A 147 -3.17 10.62 8.24
N ASN A 148 -2.21 11.21 7.53
CA ASN A 148 -1.10 10.45 6.96
C ASN A 148 -0.08 10.13 8.07
N MET A 149 0.24 8.86 8.22
CA MET A 149 1.12 8.32 9.26
C MET A 149 2.52 7.97 8.72
N GLY A 150 2.90 8.47 7.54
CA GLY A 150 4.20 8.25 6.92
C GLY A 150 4.23 7.08 5.95
N LEU A 151 5.44 6.62 5.62
CA LEU A 151 5.72 5.68 4.51
C LEU A 151 5.23 6.23 3.16
N THR A 152 5.32 7.54 2.95
CA THR A 152 4.81 8.28 1.78
C THR A 152 5.41 7.81 0.44
N ASP A 153 6.66 7.34 0.44
CA ASP A 153 7.37 6.80 -0.74
C ASP A 153 7.28 5.26 -0.85
N SER A 154 6.45 4.61 -0.04
CA SER A 154 6.28 3.15 -0.08
C SER A 154 5.52 2.66 -1.31
N HIS A 155 4.72 3.52 -1.93
CA HIS A 155 3.76 3.27 -3.02
C HIS A 155 2.69 2.22 -2.76
N HIS A 156 3.00 1.04 -2.22
CA HIS A 156 2.09 -0.09 -2.15
C HIS A 156 2.25 -0.80 -0.81
N ILE A 157 1.23 -0.66 0.04
CA ILE A 157 1.13 -1.32 1.35
C ILE A 157 0.25 -2.58 1.22
N SER A 158 0.77 -3.73 1.61
CA SER A 158 0.07 -5.03 1.51
C SER A 158 -0.79 -5.34 2.72
N ASN A 159 -0.27 -5.10 3.92
CA ASN A 159 -0.94 -5.45 5.16
C ASN A 159 -0.61 -4.42 6.25
N ILE A 160 -1.55 -4.24 7.17
CA ILE A 160 -1.35 -3.57 8.45
C ILE A 160 -1.86 -4.52 9.53
N LEU A 161 -0.97 -5.00 10.39
CA LEU A 161 -1.27 -5.86 11.53
C LEU A 161 -1.17 -5.04 12.81
N ILE A 162 -2.19 -5.10 13.65
CA ILE A 162 -2.26 -4.35 14.92
C ILE A 162 -2.26 -5.36 16.05
N ASN A 163 -1.42 -5.15 17.07
CA ASN A 163 -1.41 -6.03 18.23
C ASN A 163 -2.74 -5.91 18.99
N PRO A 164 -3.52 -7.00 19.15
CA PRO A 164 -4.81 -6.95 19.82
C PRO A 164 -4.72 -6.54 21.31
N ASN A 165 -3.54 -6.68 21.92
CA ASN A 165 -3.29 -6.31 23.32
C ASN A 165 -2.59 -4.95 23.46
N ASN A 166 -2.15 -4.33 22.36
CA ASN A 166 -1.45 -3.05 22.37
C ASN A 166 -1.56 -2.33 21.02
N SER A 167 -2.55 -1.44 20.86
CA SER A 167 -2.78 -0.72 19.60
C SER A 167 -1.65 0.23 19.17
N ASN A 168 -0.61 0.44 20.01
CA ASN A 168 0.58 1.17 19.61
C ASN A 168 1.60 0.30 18.85
N GLU A 169 1.51 -1.02 18.96
CA GLU A 169 2.38 -1.95 18.25
C GLU A 169 1.73 -2.37 16.92
N ILE A 170 2.32 -1.90 15.82
CA ILE A 170 1.79 -2.04 14.47
C ILE A 170 2.89 -2.53 13.55
N VAL A 171 2.58 -3.52 12.71
CA VAL A 171 3.49 -4.08 11.72
C VAL A 171 2.89 -3.91 10.32
N VAL A 172 3.68 -3.38 9.39
CA VAL A 172 3.25 -3.01 8.03
C VAL A 172 4.10 -3.72 7.00
N GLY A 173 3.42 -4.34 6.01
CA GLY A 173 4.04 -4.96 4.86
C GLY A 173 4.11 -3.98 3.70
N VAL A 174 5.29 -3.81 3.11
CA VAL A 174 5.51 -2.88 2.01
C VAL A 174 6.04 -3.62 0.80
N VAL A 175 5.27 -3.55 -0.29
CA VAL A 175 5.65 -4.11 -1.58
C VAL A 175 6.65 -3.20 -2.30
N GLY A 176 6.55 -1.87 -2.13
CA GLY A 176 7.38 -0.89 -2.84
C GLY A 176 6.91 -0.63 -4.26
N HIS A 177 7.70 0.15 -5.00
CA HIS A 177 7.35 0.65 -6.34
C HIS A 177 7.04 -0.49 -7.31
N LEU A 178 6.05 -0.25 -8.19
CA LEU A 178 5.66 -1.21 -9.23
C LEU A 178 6.59 -1.18 -10.44
N TYR A 179 6.91 0.02 -10.95
CA TYR A 179 7.62 0.19 -12.23
C TYR A 179 9.12 0.50 -12.09
N SER A 180 9.58 0.78 -10.87
CA SER A 180 10.97 1.13 -10.54
C SER A 180 11.43 0.37 -9.30
N LYS A 181 12.74 0.39 -9.06
CA LYS A 181 13.34 -0.08 -7.81
C LYS A 181 13.18 0.98 -6.73
N ASN A 182 13.14 0.58 -5.47
CA ASN A 182 13.15 1.51 -4.34
C ASN A 182 13.56 0.80 -3.05
N GLU A 183 14.10 1.56 -2.11
CA GLU A 183 14.56 1.08 -0.82
C GLU A 183 13.41 0.92 0.19
N GLU A 184 12.22 1.48 -0.05
CA GLU A 184 11.10 1.45 0.91
C GLU A 184 10.40 0.07 1.02
N ARG A 185 10.92 -0.96 0.36
CA ARG A 185 10.39 -2.33 0.47
C ARG A 185 10.67 -2.93 1.84
N GLY A 186 9.81 -3.83 2.31
CA GLY A 186 10.10 -4.61 3.51
C GLY A 186 8.98 -4.68 4.52
N VAL A 187 9.36 -5.03 5.76
CA VAL A 187 8.48 -4.93 6.93
C VAL A 187 8.89 -3.73 7.74
N TYR A 188 7.90 -2.94 8.16
CA TYR A 188 8.06 -1.82 9.07
C TYR A 188 7.30 -2.09 10.35
N LYS A 189 7.87 -1.67 11.48
CA LYS A 189 7.26 -1.78 12.80
C LYS A 189 7.21 -0.41 13.47
N SER A 190 6.06 -0.09 14.06
CA SER A 190 5.88 1.01 14.98
C SER A 190 5.55 0.47 16.38
N THR A 191 6.03 1.16 17.40
CA THR A 191 5.70 0.90 18.81
C THR A 191 5.08 2.12 19.50
N ASP A 192 4.73 3.15 18.72
CA ASP A 192 4.21 4.43 19.17
C ASP A 192 2.92 4.83 18.45
N GLY A 193 2.17 3.85 17.95
CA GLY A 193 0.87 4.08 17.31
C GLY A 193 0.97 4.69 15.91
N GLY A 194 2.06 4.40 15.20
CA GLY A 194 2.34 4.80 13.82
C GLY A 194 3.02 6.16 13.66
N ASN A 195 3.51 6.77 14.74
CA ASN A 195 4.20 8.06 14.66
C ASN A 195 5.62 7.90 14.09
N THR A 196 6.29 6.79 14.42
CA THR A 196 7.59 6.41 13.85
C THR A 196 7.57 4.97 13.36
N TRP A 197 8.39 4.69 12.34
CA TRP A 197 8.49 3.39 11.70
C TRP A 197 9.94 2.94 11.61
N ASN A 198 10.21 1.72 12.07
CA ASN A 198 11.50 1.05 11.94
C ASN A 198 11.40 -0.06 10.90
N LYS A 199 12.29 -0.06 9.91
CA LYS A 199 12.38 -1.16 8.93
C LYS A 199 13.05 -2.36 9.59
N THR A 200 12.31 -3.46 9.77
CA THR A 200 12.76 -4.66 10.49
C THR A 200 13.06 -5.85 9.58
N LEU A 201 12.56 -5.82 8.34
CA LEU A 201 12.95 -6.75 7.28
C LEU A 201 13.19 -5.99 5.99
N PHE A 202 14.35 -6.21 5.38
CA PHE A 202 14.67 -5.74 4.04
C PHE A 202 15.32 -6.89 3.26
N VAL A 203 14.80 -7.19 2.08
CA VAL A 203 15.34 -8.27 1.23
C VAL A 203 16.31 -7.67 0.19
N ASN A 204 15.80 -6.77 -0.65
CA ASN A 204 16.56 -5.95 -1.61
C ASN A 204 15.63 -4.88 -2.22
N ASP A 205 16.15 -4.06 -3.14
CA ASP A 205 15.46 -2.95 -3.81
C ASP A 205 14.39 -3.35 -4.84
N GLN A 206 14.17 -4.65 -5.06
CA GLN A 206 13.18 -5.22 -6.00
C GLN A 206 12.16 -6.16 -5.34
N SER A 207 12.45 -6.64 -4.13
CA SER A 207 11.65 -7.66 -3.44
C SER A 207 10.95 -7.05 -2.25
N GLY A 208 9.63 -6.95 -2.34
CA GLY A 208 8.78 -6.39 -1.29
C GLY A 208 7.98 -7.45 -0.57
N ILE A 209 7.26 -7.06 0.48
CA ILE A 209 6.44 -7.97 1.28
C ILE A 209 5.01 -7.92 0.76
N ILE A 210 4.58 -8.99 0.10
CA ILE A 210 3.25 -9.08 -0.51
C ILE A 210 2.17 -9.52 0.47
N GLU A 211 2.56 -10.22 1.53
CA GLU A 211 1.65 -10.71 2.56
C GLU A 211 2.34 -10.72 3.92
N LEU A 212 1.61 -10.34 4.96
CA LEU A 212 1.96 -10.54 6.37
C LEU A 212 0.80 -11.21 7.09
N GLU A 213 1.10 -12.28 7.80
CA GLU A 213 0.12 -12.99 8.61
C GLU A 213 0.66 -13.25 10.02
N VAL A 214 -0.25 -13.25 10.98
CA VAL A 214 0.05 -13.45 12.40
C VAL A 214 -0.71 -14.64 12.94
N SER A 215 -0.09 -15.39 13.85
CA SER A 215 -0.78 -16.46 14.56
C SER A 215 -1.95 -15.88 15.36
N PRO A 216 -3.19 -16.37 15.18
CA PRO A 216 -4.38 -15.82 15.85
C PRO A 216 -4.28 -15.78 17.38
N SER A 217 -3.50 -16.68 17.97
CA SER A 217 -3.32 -16.79 19.43
C SER A 217 -2.01 -16.19 19.94
N ASN A 218 -1.12 -15.70 19.05
CA ASN A 218 0.20 -15.22 19.44
C ASN A 218 0.72 -14.17 18.47
N PHE A 219 0.58 -12.89 18.84
CA PHE A 219 1.05 -11.77 18.02
C PHE A 219 2.57 -11.80 17.78
N ASN A 220 3.35 -12.49 18.63
CA ASN A 220 4.80 -12.59 18.42
C ASN A 220 5.16 -13.50 17.25
N LEU A 221 4.31 -14.45 16.89
CA LEU A 221 4.55 -15.42 15.82
C LEU A 221 3.93 -14.90 14.52
N MET A 222 4.79 -14.45 13.61
CA MET A 222 4.38 -13.88 12.33
C MET A 222 5.11 -14.52 11.16
N TYR A 223 4.49 -14.46 9.99
CA TYR A 223 5.07 -14.87 8.72
C TYR A 223 4.96 -13.74 7.70
N ALA A 224 6.01 -13.56 6.90
CA ALA A 224 6.06 -12.59 5.83
C ALA A 224 6.41 -13.29 4.52
N SER A 225 5.64 -13.00 3.47
CA SER A 225 5.94 -13.48 2.11
C SER A 225 6.60 -12.37 1.32
N SER A 226 7.86 -12.55 0.93
CA SER A 226 8.54 -11.65 0.01
C SER A 226 8.26 -12.04 -1.44
N TRP A 227 8.11 -11.03 -2.30
CA TRP A 227 7.84 -11.18 -3.71
C TRP A 227 8.81 -10.33 -4.53
N ASP A 228 9.71 -11.00 -5.24
CA ASP A 228 10.53 -10.38 -6.27
C ASP A 228 9.71 -10.22 -7.54
N LYS A 229 9.52 -8.96 -7.97
CA LYS A 229 8.84 -8.65 -9.22
C LYS A 229 9.45 -7.45 -9.93
N ASP A 230 9.32 -7.46 -11.26
CA ASP A 230 9.59 -6.31 -12.11
C ASP A 230 8.45 -6.12 -13.12
N ARG A 231 7.92 -4.91 -13.20
CA ARG A 231 6.90 -4.52 -14.18
C ARG A 231 7.48 -3.48 -15.12
N LYS A 232 7.41 -3.75 -16.42
CA LYS A 232 7.64 -2.79 -17.51
C LYS A 232 6.38 -2.68 -18.36
N ALA A 233 6.32 -1.68 -19.23
CA ALA A 233 5.19 -1.50 -20.14
C ALA A 233 4.99 -2.73 -21.07
N TRP A 234 6.08 -3.41 -21.43
CA TRP A 234 6.12 -4.54 -22.35
C TRP A 234 6.35 -5.91 -21.68
N ASN A 235 6.67 -5.96 -20.39
CA ASN A 235 7.03 -7.22 -19.72
C ASN A 235 6.61 -7.25 -18.25
N PHE A 236 6.33 -8.44 -17.74
CA PHE A 236 6.11 -8.68 -16.32
C PHE A 236 6.89 -9.92 -15.88
N ARG A 237 7.84 -9.71 -14.98
CA ARG A 237 8.52 -10.78 -14.25
C ARG A 237 7.89 -10.85 -12.86
N GLY A 238 7.15 -11.92 -12.58
CA GLY A 238 6.44 -12.12 -11.31
C GLY A 238 7.16 -13.05 -10.32
N SER A 239 8.47 -13.27 -10.49
CA SER A 239 9.28 -14.13 -9.62
C SER A 239 10.77 -13.76 -9.70
N GLY A 240 11.53 -14.20 -8.71
CA GLY A 240 12.98 -14.03 -8.63
C GLY A 240 13.54 -14.47 -7.28
N ASP A 241 14.87 -14.47 -7.15
CA ASP A 241 15.60 -15.04 -6.02
C ASP A 241 15.32 -14.36 -4.66
N GLY A 242 14.80 -13.12 -4.70
CA GLY A 242 14.34 -12.41 -3.51
C GLY A 242 12.96 -12.84 -3.00
N SER A 243 12.30 -13.80 -3.66
CA SER A 243 11.04 -14.37 -3.16
C SER A 243 11.30 -15.40 -2.07
N GLY A 244 10.38 -15.51 -1.11
CA GLY A 244 10.47 -16.49 -0.03
C GLY A 244 9.62 -16.14 1.18
N ILE A 245 9.61 -17.03 2.14
CA ILE A 245 8.88 -16.92 3.39
C ILE A 245 9.87 -16.61 4.52
N TYR A 246 9.49 -15.66 5.36
CA TYR A 246 10.22 -15.26 6.56
C TYR A 246 9.33 -15.47 7.77
N LYS A 247 9.95 -15.80 8.90
CA LYS A 247 9.29 -16.04 10.17
C LYS A 247 9.86 -15.10 11.23
N SER A 248 8.97 -14.50 12.01
CA SER A 248 9.30 -13.80 13.25
C SER A 248 8.70 -14.55 14.44
N ILE A 249 9.41 -14.52 15.56
CA ILE A 249 8.95 -15.04 16.86
C ILE A 249 8.95 -13.94 17.95
N ASP A 250 9.10 -12.68 17.54
CA ASP A 250 9.26 -11.51 18.39
C ASP A 250 8.44 -10.30 17.87
N ALA A 251 7.26 -10.57 17.33
CA ALA A 251 6.30 -9.57 16.82
C ALA A 251 6.90 -8.67 15.74
N GLY A 252 7.65 -9.26 14.81
CA GLY A 252 8.23 -8.57 13.66
C GLY A 252 9.41 -7.67 14.00
N ASN A 253 10.06 -7.83 15.17
CA ASN A 253 11.32 -7.14 15.47
C ASN A 253 12.48 -7.74 14.67
N THR A 254 12.53 -9.07 14.55
CA THR A 254 13.51 -9.79 13.74
C THR A 254 12.84 -10.86 12.88
N TRP A 255 13.49 -11.21 11.77
CA TRP A 255 12.95 -12.11 10.76
C TRP A 255 14.01 -13.11 10.29
N ALA A 256 13.68 -14.39 10.30
CA ALA A 256 14.50 -15.46 9.75
C ALA A 256 13.87 -15.99 8.45
N LYS A 257 14.66 -16.14 7.38
CA LYS A 257 14.19 -16.80 6.16
C LYS A 257 13.96 -18.28 6.47
N VAL A 258 12.79 -18.81 6.11
CA VAL A 258 12.40 -20.23 6.29
C VAL A 258 12.14 -20.95 4.96
N SER A 259 12.17 -20.21 3.85
CA SER A 259 12.29 -20.76 2.50
C SER A 259 13.71 -21.25 2.24
N GLU A 260 13.93 -22.53 2.52
CA GLU A 260 15.20 -23.23 2.35
C GLU A 260 14.99 -24.56 1.64
N LYS A 261 16.05 -25.11 1.03
CA LYS A 261 15.98 -26.39 0.33
C LYS A 261 15.51 -27.49 1.30
N GLY A 262 14.36 -28.10 1.00
CA GLY A 262 13.80 -29.17 1.80
C GLY A 262 12.86 -28.72 2.94
N SER A 263 12.60 -27.41 3.10
CA SER A 263 11.65 -26.92 4.10
C SER A 263 10.18 -27.16 3.75
N GLY A 264 9.88 -27.52 2.49
CA GLY A 264 8.52 -27.68 1.97
C GLY A 264 7.80 -26.34 1.71
N LEU A 265 8.48 -25.22 1.95
CA LEU A 265 8.03 -23.87 1.60
C LEU A 265 8.63 -23.46 0.25
N PRO A 266 7.94 -22.60 -0.52
CA PRO A 266 8.40 -22.12 -1.82
C PRO A 266 9.72 -21.37 -1.75
#